data_AF-A0A258CU14-F1
#
_entry.id   AF-A0A258CU14-F1
#
_cell.length_a   1.000
_cell.length_b   1.000
_cell.length_c   1.000
_cell.angle_alpha   90.00
_cell.angle_beta   90.00
_cell.angle_gamma   90.00
#
_symmetry.space_group_name_H-M   'P 1'
#
loop_
_entity.id
_entity.type
_entity.pdbx_description
1 polymer ?
#
loop_
_entity_poly.entity_id
_entity_poly.type
_entity_poly.pdbx_seq_one_letter_code
_entity_poly.pdbx_strand_id
1 'polypeptide(L)'
;MPIGDMPAQIFLPLWEKRDAASEAAARGFLAAETTRFQYQVGARNVEAISPDNWTLDQALLDRPGHDAAHLNLLEDYKTNVALYDSWHQAFRHHAPKTLIIWGKNDPFFVPAGAEAFLTDLPQARLVWLDAGHFVLDENAETVATEIKASFASP
;
A
#
# COMPACT_ATOMS: atom_id res chain seq x y z
N MET A 1 -11.20 7.52 -4.62
CA MET A 1 -9.94 7.07 -3.99
C MET A 1 -9.42 5.89 -4.79
N PRO A 2 -8.13 5.86 -5.16
CA PRO A 2 -7.56 4.82 -6.03
C PRO A 2 -7.24 3.55 -5.23
N ILE A 3 -8.22 3.03 -4.48
CA ILE A 3 -8.15 1.71 -3.86
C ILE A 3 -8.69 0.71 -4.88
N GLY A 4 -8.03 -0.44 -5.03
CA GLY A 4 -8.50 -1.50 -5.92
C GLY A 4 -9.78 -2.19 -5.43
N ASP A 5 -10.41 -2.95 -6.32
CA ASP A 5 -11.74 -3.52 -6.06
C ASP A 5 -11.77 -4.46 -4.84
N MET A 6 -10.75 -5.30 -4.68
CA MET A 6 -10.67 -6.26 -3.57
C MET A 6 -10.65 -5.55 -2.20
N PRO A 7 -9.71 -4.63 -1.91
CA PRO A 7 -9.75 -3.91 -0.64
C PRO A 7 -11.01 -3.05 -0.49
N ALA A 8 -11.55 -2.46 -1.57
CA ALA A 8 -12.80 -1.69 -1.50
C ALA A 8 -13.99 -2.55 -1.04
N GLN A 9 -14.12 -3.77 -1.57
CA GLN A 9 -15.19 -4.72 -1.18
C GLN A 9 -15.13 -5.13 0.29
N ILE A 10 -13.94 -5.11 0.90
CA ILE A 10 -13.72 -5.53 2.29
C ILE A 10 -13.86 -4.35 3.25
N PHE A 11 -13.23 -3.21 2.93
CA PHE A 11 -13.11 -2.10 3.88
C PHE A 11 -14.24 -1.08 3.80
N LEU A 12 -14.88 -0.87 2.65
CA LEU A 12 -16.02 0.06 2.57
C LEU A 12 -17.18 -0.37 3.51
N PRO A 13 -17.58 -1.65 3.57
CA PRO A 13 -18.60 -2.09 4.53
C PRO A 13 -18.18 -1.88 5.99
N LEU A 14 -16.91 -2.14 6.32
CA LEU A 14 -16.37 -1.93 7.68
C LEU A 14 -16.46 -0.46 8.08
N TRP A 15 -16.11 0.46 7.17
CA TRP A 15 -16.12 1.90 7.42
C TRP A 15 -17.53 2.50 7.51
N GLU A 16 -18.47 1.95 6.74
CA GLU A 16 -19.88 2.31 6.78
C GLU A 16 -20.53 1.82 8.08
N LYS A 17 -20.32 0.55 8.41
CA LYS A 17 -20.87 -0.08 9.61
C LYS A 17 -20.00 -1.23 10.09
N ARG A 18 -19.35 -1.02 11.24
CA ARG A 18 -18.65 -2.07 11.96
C ARG A 18 -19.65 -3.00 12.66
N ASP A 19 -19.78 -4.22 12.14
CA ASP A 19 -20.57 -5.29 12.72
C ASP A 19 -19.89 -6.65 12.50
N ALA A 20 -20.47 -7.74 13.02
CA ALA A 20 -19.83 -9.05 12.96
C ALA A 20 -19.49 -9.52 11.53
N ALA A 21 -20.25 -9.12 10.52
CA ALA A 21 -20.00 -9.52 9.13
C ALA A 21 -18.84 -8.72 8.53
N SER A 22 -18.83 -7.39 8.72
CA SER A 22 -17.75 -6.54 8.21
C SER A 22 -16.43 -6.77 8.95
N GLU A 23 -16.48 -7.07 10.25
CA GLU A 23 -15.31 -7.49 11.02
C GLU A 23 -14.75 -8.82 10.51
N ALA A 24 -15.60 -9.83 10.28
CA ALA A 24 -15.14 -11.13 9.80
C ALA A 24 -14.45 -11.03 8.43
N ALA A 25 -15.01 -10.22 7.51
CA ALA A 25 -14.39 -9.96 6.21
C ALA A 25 -13.02 -9.27 6.36
N ALA A 26 -12.93 -8.24 7.20
CA ALA A 26 -11.67 -7.51 7.44
C ALA A 26 -10.62 -8.38 8.14
N ARG A 27 -11.02 -9.29 9.02
CA ARG A 27 -10.11 -10.26 9.66
C ARG A 27 -9.52 -11.26 8.67
N GLY A 28 -10.20 -11.52 7.55
CA GLY A 28 -9.63 -12.30 6.45
C GLY A 28 -8.31 -11.71 5.94
N PHE A 29 -8.13 -10.38 6.02
CA PHE A 29 -6.89 -9.70 5.62
C PHE A 29 -5.68 -10.01 6.51
N LEU A 30 -5.92 -10.59 7.70
CA LEU A 30 -4.89 -10.96 8.68
C LEU A 30 -4.56 -12.45 8.65
N ALA A 31 -5.22 -13.23 7.77
CA ALA A 31 -4.96 -14.65 7.63
C ALA A 31 -3.64 -14.91 6.91
N ALA A 32 -2.96 -16.01 7.25
CA ALA A 32 -1.67 -16.39 6.67
C ALA A 32 -1.66 -16.42 5.14
N GLU A 33 -2.74 -16.93 4.54
CA GLU A 33 -2.91 -17.00 3.09
C GLU A 33 -2.98 -15.60 2.47
N THR A 34 -3.67 -14.68 3.13
CA THR A 34 -3.80 -13.29 2.65
C THR A 34 -2.52 -12.51 2.88
N THR A 35 -1.83 -12.68 4.02
CA THR A 35 -0.50 -12.09 4.26
C THR A 35 0.46 -12.55 3.18
N ARG A 36 0.55 -13.85 2.89
CA ARG A 36 1.36 -14.37 1.78
C ARG A 36 0.93 -13.80 0.42
N PHE A 37 -0.37 -13.74 0.14
CA PHE A 37 -0.89 -13.20 -1.11
C PHE A 37 -0.46 -11.75 -1.34
N GLN A 38 -0.47 -10.90 -0.30
CA GLN A 38 -0.05 -9.49 -0.42
C GLN A 38 1.39 -9.36 -0.91
N TYR A 39 2.28 -10.25 -0.48
CA TYR A 39 3.67 -10.32 -0.94
C TYR A 39 3.79 -10.78 -2.41
N GLN A 40 2.96 -11.73 -2.83
CA GLN A 40 3.14 -12.40 -4.12
C GLN A 40 2.36 -11.75 -5.28
N VAL A 41 1.26 -11.06 -4.98
CA VAL A 41 0.36 -10.54 -6.02
C VAL A 41 1.04 -9.46 -6.86
N GLY A 42 1.05 -9.65 -8.18
CA GLY A 42 1.64 -8.71 -9.14
C GLY A 42 3.18 -8.76 -9.24
N ALA A 43 3.85 -9.60 -8.44
CA ALA A 43 5.29 -9.81 -8.51
C ALA A 43 5.72 -10.42 -9.85
N ARG A 44 6.91 -10.04 -10.33
CA ARG A 44 7.48 -10.54 -11.59
C ARG A 44 7.97 -11.99 -11.44
N ASN A 45 8.58 -12.33 -10.31
CA ASN A 45 9.03 -13.67 -9.98
C ASN A 45 8.68 -14.03 -8.53
N VAL A 46 7.50 -14.64 -8.36
CA VAL A 46 6.98 -15.09 -7.06
C VAL A 46 7.93 -16.09 -6.37
N GLU A 47 8.66 -16.91 -7.12
CA GLU A 47 9.58 -17.91 -6.55
C GLU A 47 10.85 -17.29 -5.96
N ALA A 48 11.18 -16.04 -6.33
CA ALA A 48 12.32 -15.30 -5.79
C ALA A 48 11.98 -14.54 -4.51
N ILE A 49 10.70 -14.42 -4.14
CA ILE A 49 10.29 -13.74 -2.91
C ILE A 49 10.62 -14.65 -1.72
N SER A 50 11.36 -14.12 -0.76
CA SER A 50 11.73 -14.87 0.44
C SER A 50 10.48 -15.25 1.25
N PRO A 51 10.28 -16.53 1.59
CA PRO A 51 9.19 -16.95 2.45
C PRO A 51 9.30 -16.42 3.88
N ASP A 52 10.47 -15.97 4.29
CA ASP A 52 10.68 -15.34 5.59
C ASP A 52 9.84 -14.07 5.76
N ASN A 53 9.55 -13.34 4.66
CA ASN A 53 8.78 -12.10 4.68
C ASN A 53 7.40 -12.29 5.32
N TRP A 54 6.54 -13.11 4.69
CA TRP A 54 5.19 -13.34 5.22
C TRP A 54 5.19 -14.26 6.44
N THR A 55 6.20 -15.12 6.61
CA THR A 55 6.28 -16.01 7.77
C THR A 55 6.54 -15.22 9.06
N LEU A 56 7.46 -14.27 9.01
CA LEU A 56 7.76 -13.39 10.15
C LEU A 56 6.56 -12.47 10.44
N ASP A 57 6.00 -11.83 9.42
CA ASP A 57 4.84 -10.94 9.59
C ASP A 57 3.65 -11.68 10.18
N GLN A 58 3.35 -12.88 9.68
CA GLN A 58 2.25 -13.67 10.23
C GLN A 58 2.48 -14.03 11.70
N ALA A 59 3.71 -14.42 12.07
CA ALA A 59 4.03 -14.71 13.46
C ALA A 59 3.83 -13.49 14.39
N LEU A 60 4.02 -12.27 13.87
CA LEU A 60 3.74 -11.02 14.58
C LEU A 60 2.25 -10.69 14.63
N LEU A 61 1.51 -10.98 13.55
CA LEU A 61 0.04 -10.81 13.49
C LEU A 61 -0.69 -11.78 14.43
N ASP A 62 -0.19 -13.01 14.57
CA ASP A 62 -0.80 -14.07 15.39
C ASP A 62 -0.61 -13.87 16.91
N ARG A 63 0.10 -12.82 17.32
CA ARG A 63 0.28 -12.52 18.74
C ARG A 63 -1.06 -12.22 19.42
N PRO A 64 -1.27 -12.67 20.67
CA PRO A 64 -2.54 -12.45 21.37
C PRO A 64 -2.97 -10.97 21.39
N GLY A 65 -4.20 -10.71 20.93
CA GLY A 65 -4.81 -9.38 20.89
C GLY A 65 -4.39 -8.48 19.71
N HIS A 66 -3.44 -8.91 18.88
CA HIS A 66 -3.04 -8.15 17.69
C HIS A 66 -4.15 -8.12 16.64
N ASP A 67 -4.94 -9.17 16.53
CA ASP A 67 -6.09 -9.25 15.64
C ASP A 67 -7.08 -8.09 15.92
N ALA A 68 -7.40 -7.82 17.19
CA ALA A 68 -8.32 -6.76 17.58
C ALA A 68 -7.73 -5.37 17.34
N ALA A 69 -6.42 -5.22 17.60
CA ALA A 69 -5.71 -3.97 17.34
C ALA A 69 -5.66 -3.64 15.83
N HIS A 70 -5.35 -4.63 14.98
CA HIS A 70 -5.35 -4.45 13.52
C HIS A 70 -6.75 -4.19 12.98
N LEU A 71 -7.78 -4.85 13.50
CA LEU A 71 -9.15 -4.56 13.10
C LEU A 71 -9.54 -3.10 13.41
N ASN A 72 -9.12 -2.56 14.55
CA ASN A 72 -9.32 -1.15 14.87
C ASN A 72 -8.56 -0.25 13.88
N LEU A 73 -7.32 -0.59 13.52
CA LEU A 73 -6.54 0.17 12.54
C LEU A 73 -7.18 0.15 11.14
N LEU A 74 -7.67 -1.02 10.70
CA LEU A 74 -8.34 -1.19 9.42
C LEU A 74 -9.65 -0.38 9.34
N GLU A 75 -10.40 -0.30 10.44
CA GLU A 75 -11.61 0.51 10.51
C GLU A 75 -11.29 2.01 10.55
N ASP A 76 -10.29 2.41 11.32
CA ASP A 76 -9.87 3.80 11.47
C ASP A 76 -9.19 4.36 10.21
N TYR A 77 -8.70 3.52 9.29
CA TYR A 77 -8.05 3.97 8.04
C TYR A 77 -8.90 4.94 7.21
N LYS A 78 -10.23 4.92 7.34
CA LYS A 78 -11.13 5.91 6.73
C LYS A 78 -10.81 7.35 7.12
N THR A 79 -10.16 7.58 8.26
CA THR A 79 -9.70 8.91 8.70
C THR A 79 -8.55 9.42 7.84
N ASN A 80 -7.65 8.55 7.37
CA ASN A 80 -6.63 8.92 6.38
C ASN A 80 -7.29 9.38 5.08
N VAL A 81 -8.28 8.63 4.59
CA VAL A 81 -9.02 8.94 3.36
C VAL A 81 -9.66 10.31 3.43
N ALA A 82 -10.28 10.64 4.56
CA ALA A 82 -10.90 11.95 4.80
C ALA A 82 -9.89 13.12 4.75
N LEU A 83 -8.59 12.85 4.93
CA LEU A 83 -7.52 13.85 4.90
C LEU A 83 -6.86 14.02 3.53
N TYR A 84 -7.15 13.17 2.54
CA TYR A 84 -6.46 13.20 1.24
C TYR A 84 -6.56 14.59 0.59
N ASP A 85 -7.73 15.23 0.58
CA ASP A 85 -7.89 16.57 0.00
C ASP A 85 -6.98 17.62 0.66
N SER A 86 -6.78 17.53 1.97
CA SER A 86 -5.90 18.42 2.72
C SER A 86 -4.42 18.19 2.38
N TRP A 87 -4.02 16.93 2.19
CA TRP A 87 -2.66 16.57 1.78
C TRP A 87 -2.38 17.02 0.34
N HIS A 88 -3.33 16.81 -0.56
CA HIS A 88 -3.26 17.30 -1.94
C HIS A 88 -3.22 18.83 -2.00
N GLN A 89 -3.94 19.53 -1.13
CA GLN A 89 -3.80 20.99 -0.98
C GLN A 89 -2.40 21.39 -0.51
N ALA A 90 -1.84 20.68 0.46
CA ALA A 90 -0.47 20.92 0.93
C ALA A 90 0.57 20.69 -0.18
N PHE A 91 0.39 19.66 -1.02
CA PHE A 91 1.25 19.42 -2.19
C PHE A 91 1.24 20.58 -3.18
N ARG A 92 0.05 21.08 -3.55
CA ARG A 92 -0.07 22.27 -4.42
C ARG A 92 0.59 23.50 -3.81
N HIS A 93 0.47 23.69 -2.50
CA HIS A 93 1.00 24.87 -1.81
C HIS A 93 2.53 24.84 -1.67
N HIS A 94 3.09 23.69 -1.27
CA HIS A 94 4.52 23.58 -0.96
C HIS A 94 5.37 23.07 -2.12
N ALA A 95 4.76 22.38 -3.09
CA ALA A 95 5.42 21.77 -4.25
C ALA A 95 6.76 21.08 -3.93
N PRO A 96 6.81 20.15 -2.94
CA PRO A 96 8.05 19.49 -2.56
C PRO A 96 8.66 18.71 -3.72
N LYS A 97 10.00 18.67 -3.79
CA LYS A 97 10.72 17.74 -4.68
C LYS A 97 10.30 16.32 -4.32
N THR A 98 9.67 15.62 -5.27
CA THR A 98 8.98 14.35 -5.00
C THR A 98 9.42 13.28 -5.99
N LEU A 99 9.69 12.09 -5.46
CA LEU A 99 9.92 10.85 -6.19
C LEU A 99 8.79 9.88 -5.82
N ILE A 100 8.10 9.35 -6.83
CA ILE A 100 7.04 8.37 -6.70
C ILE A 100 7.52 7.10 -7.38
N ILE A 101 7.64 6.00 -6.62
CA ILE A 101 8.01 4.69 -7.16
C ILE A 101 6.86 3.73 -6.88
N TRP A 102 6.42 3.01 -7.91
CA TRP A 102 5.18 2.24 -7.81
C TRP A 102 5.26 0.93 -8.61
N GLY A 103 4.64 -0.12 -8.07
CA GLY A 103 4.46 -1.38 -8.78
C GLY A 103 3.28 -1.27 -9.75
N LYS A 104 3.53 -1.43 -11.04
CA LYS A 104 2.47 -1.28 -12.07
C LYS A 104 1.36 -2.34 -11.95
N ASN A 105 1.60 -3.42 -11.20
CA ASN A 105 0.69 -4.53 -10.98
C ASN A 105 0.07 -4.54 -9.56
N ASP A 106 0.18 -3.44 -8.80
CA ASP A 106 -0.39 -3.33 -7.44
C ASP A 106 -1.94 -3.35 -7.48
N PRO A 107 -2.59 -4.36 -6.88
CA PRO A 107 -4.05 -4.45 -6.84
C PRO A 107 -4.68 -3.70 -5.66
N PHE A 108 -3.89 -3.21 -4.70
CA PHE A 108 -4.38 -2.50 -3.52
C PHE A 108 -4.45 -0.99 -3.77
N PHE A 109 -3.35 -0.41 -4.27
CA PHE A 109 -3.30 0.98 -4.71
C PHE A 109 -2.98 1.03 -6.19
N VAL A 110 -4.05 1.15 -6.99
CA VAL A 110 -3.97 0.99 -8.44
C VAL A 110 -3.13 2.09 -9.10
N PRO A 111 -2.54 1.85 -10.29
CA PRO A 111 -1.67 2.82 -10.98
C PRO A 111 -2.25 4.24 -11.13
N ALA A 112 -3.56 4.36 -11.35
CA ALA A 112 -4.24 5.66 -11.42
C ALA A 112 -4.04 6.51 -10.14
N GLY A 113 -3.79 5.87 -8.99
CA GLY A 113 -3.46 6.55 -7.75
C GLY A 113 -2.09 7.20 -7.75
N ALA A 114 -1.07 6.55 -8.33
CA ALA A 114 0.25 7.16 -8.48
C ALA A 114 0.20 8.34 -9.45
N GLU A 115 -0.54 8.20 -10.54
CA GLU A 115 -0.72 9.26 -11.56
C GLU A 115 -1.46 10.48 -10.98
N ALA A 116 -2.41 10.27 -10.06
CA ALA A 116 -3.16 11.37 -9.45
C ALA A 116 -2.25 12.38 -8.74
N PHE A 117 -1.13 11.95 -8.14
CA PHE A 117 -0.16 12.85 -7.54
C PHE A 117 0.43 13.85 -8.54
N LEU A 118 0.57 13.48 -9.82
CA LEU A 118 1.13 14.36 -10.85
C LEU A 118 0.22 15.56 -11.17
N THR A 119 -1.07 15.49 -10.81
CA THR A 119 -1.99 16.64 -10.94
C THR A 119 -1.55 17.79 -10.05
N ASP A 120 -1.09 17.47 -8.83
CA ASP A 120 -0.71 18.46 -7.83
C ASP A 120 0.81 18.68 -7.73
N LEU A 121 1.58 17.71 -8.19
CA LEU A 121 3.04 17.72 -8.24
C LEU A 121 3.52 17.44 -9.66
N PRO A 122 3.33 18.36 -10.62
CA PRO A 122 3.65 18.11 -12.03
C PRO A 122 5.16 17.92 -12.31
N GLN A 123 6.01 18.27 -11.36
CA GLN A 123 7.47 18.05 -11.42
C GLN A 123 7.93 16.79 -10.68
N ALA A 124 7.01 16.02 -10.08
CA ALA A 124 7.36 14.78 -9.42
C ALA A 124 7.88 13.77 -10.44
N ARG A 125 8.92 13.03 -10.05
CA ARG A 125 9.43 11.93 -10.85
C ARG A 125 8.64 10.67 -10.53
N LEU A 126 7.88 10.17 -11.49
CA LEU A 126 7.17 8.89 -11.38
C LEU A 126 7.96 7.77 -12.06
N VAL A 127 8.24 6.69 -11.33
CA VAL A 127 8.96 5.51 -11.81
C VAL A 127 8.07 4.28 -11.63
N TRP A 128 7.77 3.63 -12.75
CA TRP A 128 7.04 2.37 -12.76
C TRP A 128 7.99 1.18 -12.67
N LEU A 129 7.67 0.24 -11.79
CA LEU A 129 8.35 -1.03 -11.67
C LEU A 129 7.43 -2.18 -12.10
N ASP A 130 8.01 -3.18 -12.76
CA ASP A 130 7.34 -4.45 -13.02
C ASP A 130 7.31 -5.28 -11.74
N ALA A 131 6.36 -4.92 -10.86
CA ALA A 131 6.20 -5.43 -9.51
C ALA A 131 4.76 -5.19 -9.01
N GLY A 132 4.43 -5.89 -7.92
CA GLY A 132 3.19 -5.72 -7.18
C GLY A 132 3.30 -4.70 -6.04
N HIS A 133 2.62 -4.99 -4.93
CA HIS A 133 2.52 -4.09 -3.79
C HIS A 133 3.86 -3.87 -3.06
N PHE A 134 4.60 -4.95 -2.79
CA PHE A 134 5.90 -4.90 -2.11
C PHE A 134 7.06 -4.74 -3.10
N VAL A 135 7.17 -3.56 -3.70
CA VAL A 135 8.16 -3.28 -4.76
C VAL A 135 9.61 -3.54 -4.37
N LEU A 136 9.96 -3.45 -3.08
CA LEU A 136 11.32 -3.62 -2.57
C LEU A 136 11.82 -5.06 -2.68
N ASP A 137 10.93 -6.05 -2.59
CA ASP A 137 11.32 -7.46 -2.59
C ASP A 137 12.01 -7.87 -3.90
N GLU A 138 11.68 -7.22 -5.01
CA GLU A 138 12.25 -7.51 -6.32
C GLU A 138 13.11 -6.37 -6.88
N ASN A 139 13.08 -5.18 -6.29
CA ASN A 139 13.64 -3.97 -6.90
C ASN A 139 14.38 -3.05 -5.91
N ALA A 140 14.82 -3.56 -4.75
CA ALA A 140 15.52 -2.76 -3.73
C ALA A 140 16.68 -1.92 -4.32
N GLU A 141 17.54 -2.50 -5.16
CA GLU A 141 18.67 -1.78 -5.78
C GLU A 141 18.22 -0.67 -6.73
N THR A 142 17.18 -0.92 -7.53
CA THR A 142 16.58 0.08 -8.42
C THR A 142 15.98 1.22 -7.61
N VAL A 143 15.20 0.91 -6.57
CA VAL A 143 14.61 1.92 -5.67
C VAL A 143 15.70 2.77 -5.02
N ALA A 144 16.76 2.16 -4.49
CA ALA A 144 17.90 2.88 -3.91
C ALA A 144 18.60 3.80 -4.92
N THR A 145 18.77 3.32 -6.16
CA THR A 145 19.36 4.12 -7.26
C THR A 145 18.50 5.34 -7.59
N GLU A 146 17.18 5.16 -7.65
CA GLU A 146 16.21 6.23 -7.92
C GLU A 146 16.16 7.28 -6.81
N ILE A 147 16.25 6.86 -5.55
CA ILE A 147 16.36 7.76 -4.39
C ILE A 147 17.64 8.59 -4.50
N LYS A 148 18.80 7.96 -4.76
CA LYS A 148 20.08 8.68 -4.91
C LYS A 148 20.03 9.66 -6.08
N ALA A 149 19.54 9.24 -7.24
CA ALA A 149 19.43 10.11 -8.41
C ALA A 149 18.52 11.33 -8.14
N SER A 150 17.44 11.13 -7.40
CA SER A 150 16.46 12.19 -7.11
C SER A 150 16.91 13.15 -6.03
N PHE A 151 17.65 12.71 -5.01
CA PHE A 151 17.91 13.52 -3.81
C PHE A 151 19.38 13.74 -3.46
N ALA A 152 20.32 12.96 -4.01
CA ALA A 152 21.74 13.09 -3.67
C ALA A 152 22.52 14.07 -4.58
N SER A 153 21.90 14.54 -5.67
CA SER A 153 22.48 15.60 -6.51
C SER A 153 22.21 16.99 -5.88
N PRO A 154 23.23 17.85 -5.74
CA PRO A 154 23.12 19.17 -5.13
C PRO A 154 22.20 20.12 -5.90
#